data_AF-A0A971L091-F1
#
_entry.id   AF-A0A971L091-F1
#
_cell.length_a   1.000
_cell.length_b   1.000
_cell.length_c   1.000
_cell.angle_alpha   90.00
_cell.angle_beta   90.00
_cell.angle_gamma   90.00
#
_symmetry.space_group_name_H-M   'P 1'
#
loop_
_entity.id
_entity.type
_entity.pdbx_description
1 polymer ?
#
loop_
_entity_poly.entity_id
_entity_poly.type
_entity_poly.pdbx_seq_one_letter_code
_entity_poly.pdbx_strand_id
1 'polypeptide(L)'
;MQFEKTMDKIVALCKNRGFIYQGSEIYGGLANTWDYGPLGVEFKNNIKRAWWKKFIQESPYNVGVDCAILMNPQVWVASGHVGGFSDPLIDCRQCKTRHRADNIIEDYNRENNISMVVDPSNHEAMVSYIREHRIPCPNCGGHDFTDIRKFNLMFKTYQGVTEDSKNEVYLRPETAQGIFVNFRNVLRTTRKKLPIGIGQIGKSFRNEITPGNFTFRTREFEQMELEFFCEPGTDMEWFSYWKDFCVNWLYGLGLRKENVRLRDHSPEELSHYSKATTDIEYLFPFGWGELWGIAHRTDYDLRQHMEHAREDLSFFDPVKNEKFIPYCIEPSLGA
;
A
#
# COMPACT_ATOMS: atom_id res chain seq x y z
N MET A 1 -24.32 15.84 -25.42
CA MET A 1 -22.94 16.05 -24.96
C MET A 1 -22.70 15.16 -23.76
N GLN A 2 -21.76 14.22 -23.86
CA GLN A 2 -21.32 13.45 -22.70
C GLN A 2 -20.49 14.40 -21.83
N PHE A 3 -20.91 14.64 -20.58
CA PHE A 3 -20.18 15.51 -19.66
C PHE A 3 -18.77 14.94 -19.45
N GLU A 4 -17.75 15.73 -19.78
CA GLU A 4 -16.35 15.38 -19.52
C GLU A 4 -16.06 15.40 -18.01
N LYS A 5 -15.63 14.26 -17.48
CA LYS A 5 -15.29 14.07 -16.06
C LYS A 5 -13.81 14.38 -15.88
N THR A 6 -13.48 15.51 -15.27
CA THR A 6 -12.10 15.88 -14.92
C THR A 6 -11.89 15.75 -13.42
N MET A 7 -10.63 15.61 -12.97
CA MET A 7 -10.30 15.59 -11.55
C MET A 7 -10.76 16.86 -10.83
N ASP A 8 -10.53 18.03 -11.42
CA ASP A 8 -10.93 19.31 -10.82
C ASP A 8 -12.43 19.38 -10.53
N LYS A 9 -13.27 18.83 -11.41
CA LYS A 9 -14.72 18.75 -11.20
C LYS A 9 -15.08 17.82 -10.04
N ILE A 10 -14.38 16.70 -9.89
CA ILE A 10 -14.58 15.77 -8.77
C ILE A 10 -14.16 16.45 -7.45
N VAL A 11 -12.98 17.06 -7.40
CA VAL A 11 -12.46 17.77 -6.23
C VAL A 11 -13.42 18.90 -5.81
N ALA A 12 -13.86 19.71 -6.77
CA ALA A 12 -14.82 20.79 -6.52
C ALA A 12 -16.16 20.26 -6.01
N LEU A 13 -16.68 19.15 -6.57
CA LEU A 13 -17.91 18.52 -6.09
C LEU A 13 -17.74 18.01 -4.66
N CYS A 14 -16.64 17.31 -4.37
CA CYS A 14 -16.34 16.78 -3.06
C CYS A 14 -16.33 17.88 -1.99
N LYS A 15 -15.68 19.00 -2.28
CA LYS A 15 -15.65 20.17 -1.39
C LYS A 15 -17.04 20.79 -1.21
N ASN A 16 -17.70 21.11 -2.32
CA ASN A 16 -18.97 21.85 -2.31
C ASN A 16 -20.17 21.05 -1.77
N ARG A 17 -20.08 19.71 -1.75
CA ARG A 17 -21.13 18.83 -1.24
C ARG A 17 -20.81 18.21 0.11
N GLY A 18 -19.67 18.52 0.72
CA GLY A 18 -19.31 18.01 2.03
C GLY A 18 -18.88 16.53 2.05
N PHE A 19 -18.19 16.09 1.00
CA PHE A 19 -17.50 14.79 1.00
C PHE A 19 -16.09 14.91 1.56
N ILE A 20 -15.24 15.76 0.99
CA ILE A 20 -13.82 15.84 1.37
C ILE A 20 -13.38 17.30 1.36
N TYR A 21 -12.64 17.69 2.40
CA TYR A 21 -12.04 19.01 2.58
C TYR A 21 -10.53 18.91 2.66
N GLN A 22 -9.84 20.02 2.35
CA GLN A 22 -8.40 20.11 2.57
C GLN A 22 -8.12 20.05 4.08
N GLY A 23 -7.22 19.15 4.51
CA GLY A 23 -6.84 19.03 5.91
C GLY A 23 -6.28 20.36 6.42
N SER A 24 -6.79 20.84 7.57
CA SER A 24 -6.39 22.13 8.17
C SER A 24 -6.58 23.36 7.25
N GLU A 25 -7.63 23.38 6.42
CA GLU A 25 -7.86 24.42 5.39
C GLU A 25 -7.74 25.87 5.90
N ILE A 26 -8.29 26.18 7.07
CA ILE A 26 -8.26 27.56 7.63
C ILE A 26 -6.85 28.04 8.02
N TYR A 27 -5.89 27.12 8.14
CA TYR A 27 -4.48 27.41 8.43
C TYR A 27 -3.59 27.39 7.17
N GLY A 28 -4.20 27.42 5.98
CA GLY A 28 -3.49 27.32 4.70
C GLY A 28 -3.36 25.90 4.16
N GLY A 29 -3.93 24.92 4.87
CA GLY A 29 -3.91 23.51 4.49
C GLY A 29 -2.59 22.81 4.85
N LEU A 30 -2.68 21.51 5.08
CA LEU A 30 -1.52 20.63 5.18
C LEU A 30 -1.48 19.68 3.98
N ALA A 31 -0.42 19.79 3.17
CA ALA A 31 -0.27 19.03 1.93
C ALA A 31 -0.48 17.52 2.16
N ASN A 32 -1.23 16.89 1.23
CA ASN A 32 -1.53 15.46 1.22
C ASN A 32 -2.30 14.95 2.46
N THR A 33 -3.03 15.84 3.14
CA THR A 33 -3.97 15.49 4.22
C THR A 33 -5.38 15.98 3.88
N TRP A 34 -6.39 15.18 4.21
CA TRP A 34 -7.77 15.43 3.81
C TRP A 34 -8.74 15.05 4.94
N ASP A 35 -9.76 15.88 5.13
CA ASP A 35 -10.83 15.64 6.11
C ASP A 35 -12.11 15.17 5.41
N TYR A 36 -12.74 14.12 5.91
CA TYR A 36 -14.01 13.64 5.37
C TYR A 36 -15.20 14.38 6.02
N GLY A 37 -15.96 15.12 5.21
CA GLY A 37 -17.15 15.87 5.64
C GLY A 37 -18.37 14.99 5.90
N PRO A 38 -19.56 15.58 6.19
CA PRO A 38 -20.75 14.83 6.60
C PRO A 38 -21.21 13.74 5.61
N LEU A 39 -21.16 13.98 4.30
CA LEU A 39 -21.49 12.95 3.32
C LEU A 39 -20.33 11.98 3.08
N GLY A 40 -19.10 12.48 3.20
CA GLY A 40 -17.89 11.69 3.00
C GLY A 40 -17.71 10.62 4.07
N VAL A 41 -17.96 10.96 5.33
CA VAL A 41 -17.85 10.01 6.44
C VAL A 41 -18.88 8.88 6.32
N GLU A 42 -20.12 9.18 5.91
CA GLU A 42 -21.13 8.16 5.67
C GLU A 42 -20.78 7.28 4.47
N PHE A 43 -20.31 7.87 3.38
CA PHE A 43 -19.87 7.13 2.20
C PHE A 43 -18.70 6.20 2.53
N LYS A 44 -17.67 6.71 3.22
CA LYS A 44 -16.50 5.93 3.62
C LYS A 44 -16.89 4.79 4.56
N ASN A 45 -17.72 5.06 5.56
CA ASN A 45 -18.19 4.04 6.50
C ASN A 45 -19.06 2.98 5.81
N ASN A 46 -19.85 3.33 4.80
CA ASN A 46 -20.60 2.35 4.00
C ASN A 46 -19.67 1.41 3.24
N ILE A 47 -18.60 1.92 2.63
CA ILE A 47 -17.58 1.09 1.96
C ILE A 47 -16.93 0.13 2.97
N LYS A 48 -16.45 0.64 4.10
CA LYS A 48 -15.82 -0.17 5.16
C LYS A 48 -16.75 -1.27 5.66
N ARG A 49 -18.03 -0.94 5.91
CA ARG A 49 -19.05 -1.92 6.33
C ARG A 49 -19.32 -2.96 5.26
N ALA A 50 -19.42 -2.57 4.00
CA ALA A 50 -19.64 -3.50 2.89
C ALA A 50 -18.47 -4.48 2.74
N TRP A 51 -17.24 -3.98 2.84
CA TRP A 51 -16.04 -4.81 2.81
C TRP A 51 -16.00 -5.76 4.01
N TRP A 52 -16.18 -5.25 5.23
CA TRP A 52 -16.15 -6.07 6.45
C TRP A 52 -17.20 -7.18 6.43
N LYS A 53 -18.43 -6.84 6.00
CA LYS A 53 -19.50 -7.82 5.84
C LYS A 53 -19.09 -8.92 4.86
N LYS A 54 -18.56 -8.55 3.69
CA LYS A 54 -18.25 -9.51 2.62
C LYS A 54 -17.02 -10.37 2.93
N PHE A 55 -15.93 -9.74 3.34
CA PHE A 55 -14.63 -10.38 3.50
C PHE A 55 -14.48 -11.08 4.84
N ILE A 56 -15.14 -10.59 5.90
CA ILE A 56 -14.98 -11.13 7.25
C ILE A 56 -16.22 -11.89 7.69
N GLN A 57 -17.40 -11.26 7.69
CA GLN A 57 -18.61 -11.86 8.30
C GLN A 57 -19.25 -12.97 7.44
N GLU A 58 -19.27 -12.80 6.12
CA GLU A 58 -19.84 -13.79 5.18
C GLU A 58 -18.83 -14.89 4.80
N SER A 59 -17.54 -14.71 5.08
CA SER A 59 -16.51 -15.69 4.76
C SER A 59 -16.49 -16.83 5.79
N PRO A 60 -16.51 -18.10 5.36
CA PRO A 60 -16.35 -19.22 6.29
C PRO A 60 -14.90 -19.34 6.81
N TYR A 61 -13.93 -18.72 6.15
CA TYR A 61 -12.50 -18.84 6.47
C TYR A 61 -12.00 -17.71 7.36
N ASN A 62 -12.55 -16.51 7.20
CA ASN A 62 -11.87 -15.30 7.68
C ASN A 62 -12.32 -14.88 9.08
N VAL A 63 -11.44 -14.17 9.77
CA VAL A 63 -11.67 -13.54 11.07
C VAL A 63 -11.11 -12.13 11.08
N GLY A 64 -11.62 -11.29 11.97
CA GLY A 64 -11.22 -9.89 12.09
C GLY A 64 -10.30 -9.63 13.27
N VAL A 65 -9.37 -8.68 13.12
CA VAL A 65 -8.57 -8.09 14.21
C VAL A 65 -8.53 -6.56 14.09
N ASP A 66 -8.15 -5.90 15.19
CA ASP A 66 -7.86 -4.47 15.22
C ASP A 66 -6.58 -4.26 16.05
N CYS A 67 -5.47 -4.06 15.34
CA CYS A 67 -4.14 -3.91 15.89
C CYS A 67 -3.81 -2.44 16.11
N ALA A 68 -2.95 -2.18 17.10
CA ALA A 68 -2.44 -0.85 17.38
C ALA A 68 -1.68 -0.24 16.19
N ILE A 69 -1.68 1.10 16.10
CA ILE A 69 -0.87 1.86 15.15
C ILE A 69 0.60 1.87 15.59
N LEU A 70 0.83 2.08 16.88
CA LEU A 70 2.16 2.07 17.49
C LEU A 70 2.55 0.62 17.82
N MET A 71 3.64 0.18 17.23
CA MET A 71 4.19 -1.17 17.43
C MET A 71 5.64 -1.09 17.88
N ASN A 72 6.15 -2.17 18.47
CA ASN A 72 7.57 -2.27 18.80
C ASN A 72 8.41 -2.05 17.52
N PRO A 73 9.42 -1.15 17.54
CA PRO A 73 10.25 -0.85 16.36
C PRO A 73 10.87 -2.08 15.68
N GLN A 74 11.13 -3.15 16.43
CA GLN A 74 11.68 -4.40 15.89
C GLN A 74 10.76 -5.07 14.88
N VAL A 75 9.44 -4.82 14.92
CA VAL A 75 8.49 -5.29 13.91
C VAL A 75 8.83 -4.71 12.53
N TRP A 76 9.23 -3.44 12.48
CA TRP A 76 9.59 -2.72 11.25
C TRP A 76 11.01 -3.03 10.79
N VAL A 77 11.87 -3.48 11.70
CA VAL A 77 13.18 -4.04 11.35
C VAL A 77 13.02 -5.42 10.72
N ALA A 78 12.25 -6.30 11.36
CA ALA A 78 12.01 -7.67 10.90
C ALA A 78 11.35 -7.70 9.52
N SER A 79 10.34 -6.85 9.30
CA SER A 79 9.67 -6.73 8.00
C SER A 79 10.49 -6.00 6.93
N GLY A 80 11.69 -5.51 7.26
CA GLY A 80 12.57 -4.80 6.34
C GLY A 80 12.20 -3.34 6.09
N HIS A 81 11.12 -2.82 6.67
CA HIS A 81 10.67 -1.44 6.44
C HIS A 81 11.71 -0.39 6.85
N VAL A 82 12.37 -0.56 7.99
CA VAL A 82 13.40 0.41 8.45
C VAL A 82 14.59 0.48 7.48
N GLY A 83 14.96 -0.64 6.85
CA GLY A 83 16.10 -0.73 5.94
C GLY A 83 15.77 -0.47 4.46
N GLY A 84 14.54 -0.75 4.04
CA GLY A 84 14.13 -0.79 2.63
C GLY A 84 12.96 0.10 2.25
N PHE A 85 12.16 0.63 3.19
CA PHE A 85 10.99 1.46 2.89
C PHE A 85 11.37 2.93 2.69
N SER A 86 12.09 3.18 1.59
CA SER A 86 12.58 4.51 1.25
C SER A 86 12.38 4.85 -0.21
N ASP A 87 11.98 6.09 -0.49
CA ASP A 87 11.92 6.60 -1.85
C ASP A 87 13.28 7.14 -2.32
N PRO A 88 13.60 7.01 -3.62
CA PRO A 88 14.79 7.60 -4.23
C PRO A 88 14.55 9.09 -4.50
N LEU A 89 15.01 9.94 -3.59
CA LEU A 89 14.74 11.38 -3.65
C LEU A 89 15.88 12.16 -4.30
N ILE A 90 15.52 13.07 -5.21
CA ILE A 90 16.42 13.93 -5.97
C ILE A 90 15.98 15.39 -5.90
N ASP A 91 16.92 16.34 -5.76
CA ASP A 91 16.62 17.77 -5.68
C ASP A 91 17.07 18.48 -6.97
N CYS A 92 16.22 19.37 -7.51
CA CYS A 92 16.65 20.28 -8.57
C CYS A 92 17.51 21.40 -7.96
N ARG A 93 18.78 21.51 -8.35
CA ARG A 93 19.67 22.54 -7.79
C ARG A 93 19.28 23.96 -8.18
N GLN A 94 18.52 24.14 -9.27
CA GLN A 94 18.10 25.44 -9.77
C GLN A 94 16.90 26.00 -9.00
N CYS A 95 15.79 25.27 -8.93
CA CYS A 95 14.58 25.76 -8.25
C CYS A 95 14.37 25.18 -6.84
N LYS A 96 15.28 24.32 -6.37
CA LYS A 96 15.28 23.70 -5.03
C LYS A 96 14.06 22.80 -4.73
N THR A 97 13.24 22.50 -5.73
CA THR A 97 12.14 21.54 -5.58
C THR A 97 12.67 20.13 -5.43
N ARG A 98 11.98 19.34 -4.61
CA ARG A 98 12.27 17.93 -4.36
C ARG A 98 11.35 17.06 -5.20
N HIS A 99 11.91 16.01 -5.77
CA HIS A 99 11.18 15.08 -6.61
C HIS A 99 11.56 13.64 -6.25
N ARG A 100 10.67 12.70 -6.55
CA ARG A 100 11.07 11.29 -6.60
C ARG A 100 11.65 11.00 -7.98
N ALA A 101 12.80 10.34 -8.01
CA ALA A 101 13.53 10.10 -9.25
C ALA A 101 12.82 9.08 -10.16
N ASP A 102 12.15 8.08 -9.57
CA ASP A 102 11.32 7.12 -10.31
C ASP A 102 10.14 7.79 -11.03
N ASN A 103 9.37 8.64 -10.35
CA ASN A 103 8.26 9.37 -10.96
C ASN A 103 8.72 10.25 -12.13
N ILE A 104 9.86 10.94 -11.99
CA ILE A 104 10.43 11.75 -13.08
C ILE A 104 10.70 10.89 -14.32
N ILE A 105 11.27 9.69 -14.11
CA ILE A 105 11.59 8.76 -15.19
C ILE A 105 10.29 8.21 -15.82
N GLU A 106 9.33 7.77 -15.00
CA GLU A 106 8.06 7.23 -15.46
C GLU A 106 7.25 8.25 -16.27
N ASP A 107 7.12 9.48 -15.77
CA ASP A 107 6.39 10.53 -16.46
C ASP A 107 7.07 10.91 -17.78
N TYR A 108 8.40 11.05 -17.79
CA TYR A 108 9.16 11.27 -19.02
C TYR A 108 9.00 10.13 -20.04
N ASN A 109 9.07 8.88 -19.58
CA ASN A 109 8.92 7.71 -20.44
C ASN A 109 7.52 7.63 -21.03
N ARG A 110 6.50 7.95 -20.23
CA ARG A 110 5.11 8.03 -20.68
C ARG A 110 4.92 9.11 -21.74
N GLU A 111 5.45 10.31 -21.53
CA GLU A 111 5.35 11.43 -22.48
C GLU A 111 6.09 11.15 -23.80
N ASN A 112 7.18 10.39 -23.76
CA ASN A 112 8.02 10.08 -24.91
C ASN A 112 7.75 8.70 -25.54
N ASN A 113 6.72 7.98 -25.08
CA ASN A 113 6.39 6.62 -25.52
C ASN A 113 7.56 5.63 -25.42
N ILE A 114 8.35 5.73 -24.34
CA ILE A 114 9.47 4.85 -24.03
C ILE A 114 8.98 3.74 -23.10
N SER A 115 9.14 2.47 -23.51
CA SER A 115 8.70 1.31 -22.72
C SER A 115 9.76 0.79 -21.73
N MET A 116 10.83 1.54 -21.49
CA MET A 116 11.91 1.14 -20.59
C MET A 116 11.50 1.38 -19.14
N VAL A 117 11.66 0.35 -18.30
CA VAL A 117 11.50 0.44 -16.85
C VAL A 117 12.90 0.46 -16.24
N VAL A 118 13.18 1.47 -15.41
CA VAL A 118 14.43 1.52 -14.64
C VAL A 118 14.10 1.07 -13.22
N ASP A 119 14.86 0.10 -12.72
CA ASP A 119 14.71 -0.43 -11.36
C ASP A 119 14.84 0.70 -10.32
N PRO A 120 13.76 1.01 -9.55
CA PRO A 120 13.77 2.06 -8.54
C PRO A 120 14.81 1.86 -7.42
N SER A 121 15.28 0.63 -7.22
CA SER A 121 16.29 0.29 -6.23
C SER A 121 17.73 0.58 -6.68
N ASN A 122 17.96 0.74 -7.99
CA ASN A 122 19.28 1.03 -8.55
C ASN A 122 19.49 2.53 -8.81
N HIS A 123 19.89 3.25 -7.76
CA HIS A 123 20.06 4.70 -7.81
C HIS A 123 21.09 5.18 -8.85
N GLU A 124 22.18 4.45 -9.07
CA GLU A 124 23.21 4.83 -10.05
C GLU A 124 22.67 4.75 -11.48
N ALA A 125 21.90 3.70 -11.78
CA ALA A 125 21.23 3.56 -13.07
C ALA A 125 20.22 4.68 -13.29
N MET A 126 19.42 5.05 -12.28
CA MET A 126 18.45 6.14 -12.41
C MET A 126 19.11 7.51 -12.61
N VAL A 127 20.17 7.82 -11.87
CA VAL A 127 20.92 9.07 -12.08
C VAL A 127 21.53 9.13 -13.47
N SER A 128 22.12 8.03 -13.93
CA SER A 128 22.67 7.92 -15.29
C SER A 128 21.58 8.12 -16.34
N TYR A 129 20.43 7.47 -16.18
CA TYR A 129 19.29 7.58 -17.07
C TYR A 129 18.78 9.02 -17.20
N ILE A 130 18.57 9.71 -16.07
CA ILE A 130 18.13 11.11 -16.01
C ILE A 130 19.14 12.03 -16.73
N ARG A 131 20.45 11.79 -16.54
CA ARG A 131 21.51 12.60 -17.16
C ARG A 131 21.64 12.34 -18.66
N GLU A 132 21.61 11.07 -19.09
CA GLU A 132 21.74 10.66 -20.49
C GLU A 132 20.57 11.16 -21.34
N HIS A 133 19.34 11.02 -20.83
CA HIS A 133 18.13 11.48 -21.53
C HIS A 133 17.88 12.98 -21.32
N ARG A 134 18.72 13.67 -20.53
CA ARG A 134 18.57 15.08 -20.14
C ARG A 134 17.13 15.38 -19.71
N ILE A 135 16.57 14.57 -18.83
CA ILE A 135 15.19 14.73 -18.37
C ILE A 135 15.05 16.09 -17.68
N PRO A 136 14.09 16.95 -18.06
CA PRO A 136 13.93 18.27 -17.45
C PRO A 136 13.21 18.18 -16.09
N CYS A 137 13.54 19.11 -15.19
CA CYS A 137 12.78 19.31 -13.95
C CYS A 137 11.33 19.69 -14.28
N PRO A 138 10.32 18.94 -13.77
CA PRO A 138 8.92 19.22 -14.06
C PRO A 138 8.47 20.63 -13.65
N ASN A 139 9.15 21.24 -12.67
CA ASN A 139 8.78 22.55 -12.13
C ASN A 139 9.44 23.73 -12.87
N CYS A 140 10.70 23.60 -13.33
CA CYS A 140 11.43 24.74 -13.88
C CYS A 140 12.14 24.47 -15.22
N GLY A 141 12.02 23.27 -15.77
CA GLY A 141 12.70 22.86 -17.00
C GLY A 141 14.22 22.68 -16.88
N GLY A 142 14.80 22.89 -15.69
CA GLY A 142 16.24 22.75 -15.45
C GLY A 142 16.70 21.29 -15.46
N HIS A 143 17.97 21.04 -15.79
CA HIS A 143 18.53 19.68 -15.89
C HIS A 143 19.58 19.37 -14.81
N ASP A 144 19.82 20.31 -13.89
CA ASP A 144 20.80 20.14 -12.81
C ASP A 144 20.11 19.57 -11.56
N PHE A 145 20.32 18.27 -11.37
CA PHE A 145 19.83 17.52 -10.22
C PHE A 145 20.98 17.09 -9.30
N THR A 146 20.69 16.96 -8.01
CA THR A 146 21.61 16.30 -7.05
C THR A 146 21.73 14.81 -7.32
N ASP A 147 22.62 14.12 -6.61
CA ASP A 147 22.54 12.66 -6.53
C ASP A 147 21.32 12.23 -5.70
N ILE A 148 20.94 10.96 -5.82
CA ILE A 148 19.78 10.39 -5.15
C ILE A 148 20.12 10.06 -3.69
N ARG A 149 19.22 10.43 -2.78
CA ARG A 149 19.27 10.02 -1.36
C ARG A 149 18.06 9.16 -1.00
N LYS A 150 18.26 8.20 -0.08
CA LYS A 150 17.15 7.43 0.50
C LYS A 150 16.39 8.30 1.49
N PHE A 151 15.08 8.41 1.31
CA PHE A 151 14.19 9.05 2.27
C PHE A 151 13.23 8.03 2.87
N ASN A 152 13.35 7.74 4.17
CA ASN A 152 12.47 6.80 4.84
C ASN A 152 11.03 7.35 4.89
N LEU A 153 10.08 6.57 4.40
CA LEU A 153 8.68 6.97 4.29
C LEU A 153 7.87 6.73 5.56
N MET A 154 8.45 6.15 6.61
CA MET A 154 7.74 5.96 7.86
C MET A 154 7.78 7.24 8.70
N PHE A 155 6.62 7.61 9.26
CA PHE A 155 6.58 8.65 10.27
C PHE A 155 7.19 8.15 11.57
N LYS A 156 8.18 8.90 12.05
CA LYS A 156 8.85 8.68 13.34
C LYS A 156 8.22 9.55 14.41
N THR A 157 8.12 9.00 15.61
CA THR A 157 7.79 9.72 16.84
C THR A 157 8.57 9.11 18.01
N TYR A 158 8.41 9.64 19.22
CA TYR A 158 9.11 9.18 20.41
C TYR A 158 8.11 8.75 21.48
N GLN A 159 8.34 7.58 22.08
CA GLN A 159 7.58 7.07 23.22
C GLN A 159 8.29 7.47 24.51
N GLY A 160 7.79 8.51 25.20
CA GLY A 160 8.34 8.92 26.50
C GLY A 160 8.44 10.43 26.62
N VAL A 161 9.17 10.88 27.65
CA VAL A 161 9.34 12.31 27.96
C VAL A 161 10.48 12.92 27.14
N THR A 162 11.44 12.11 26.71
CA THR A 162 12.62 12.54 25.96
C THR A 162 12.56 12.10 24.51
N GLU A 163 13.00 12.98 23.61
CA GLU A 163 13.15 12.71 22.18
C GLU A 163 14.51 12.07 21.88
N ASP A 164 14.80 10.94 22.53
CA ASP A 164 16.03 10.17 22.33
C ASP A 164 15.79 8.94 21.46
N SER A 165 16.83 8.51 20.73
CA SER A 165 16.75 7.41 19.76
C SER A 165 16.32 6.07 20.35
N LYS A 166 16.49 5.86 21.66
CA LYS A 166 16.02 4.64 22.36
C LYS A 166 14.50 4.56 22.47
N ASN A 167 13.83 5.71 22.39
CA ASN A 167 12.39 5.85 22.49
C ASN A 167 11.73 6.02 21.11
N GLU A 168 12.50 5.92 20.01
CA GLU A 168 11.96 6.05 18.66
C GLU A 168 10.93 4.94 18.38
N VAL A 169 9.72 5.35 17.99
CA VAL A 169 8.65 4.47 17.51
C VAL A 169 8.06 5.03 16.24
N TYR A 170 7.27 4.23 15.54
CA TYR A 170 6.78 4.57 14.22
C TYR A 170 5.26 4.50 14.15
N LEU A 171 4.68 5.38 13.33
CA LEU A 171 3.33 5.17 12.83
C LEU A 171 3.41 4.12 11.70
N ARG A 172 2.59 3.08 11.79
CA ARG A 172 2.62 1.99 10.81
C ARG A 172 2.38 2.48 9.37
N PRO A 173 3.19 2.04 8.38
CA PRO A 173 3.01 2.37 6.97
C PRO A 173 2.00 1.46 6.24
N GLU A 174 1.60 0.37 6.89
CA GLU A 174 0.63 -0.63 6.45
C GLU A 174 -0.04 -1.30 7.66
N THR A 175 -1.11 -2.07 7.44
CA THR A 175 -1.82 -2.78 8.53
C THR A 175 -1.42 -4.25 8.68
N ALA A 176 -0.89 -4.88 7.61
CA ALA A 176 -0.48 -6.28 7.53
C ALA A 176 0.41 -6.75 8.70
N GLN A 177 1.40 -5.95 9.10
CA GLN A 177 2.33 -6.32 10.19
C GLN A 177 1.62 -6.62 11.52
N GLY A 178 0.52 -5.93 11.82
CA GLY A 178 -0.30 -6.21 13.00
C GLY A 178 -0.90 -7.63 12.98
N ILE A 179 -1.26 -8.11 11.80
CA ILE A 179 -1.84 -9.43 11.57
C ILE A 179 -0.76 -10.50 11.74
N PHE A 180 0.42 -10.34 11.12
CA PHE A 180 1.50 -11.32 11.22
C PHE A 180 1.96 -11.55 12.65
N VAL A 181 2.18 -10.49 13.44
CA VAL A 181 2.60 -10.63 14.85
C VAL A 181 1.54 -11.28 15.73
N ASN A 182 0.27 -11.25 15.32
CA ASN A 182 -0.85 -11.87 16.04
C ASN A 182 -1.29 -13.22 15.47
N PHE A 183 -0.63 -13.73 14.43
CA PHE A 183 -1.01 -14.97 13.75
C PHE A 183 -1.27 -16.13 14.73
N ARG A 184 -0.32 -16.39 15.64
CA ARG A 184 -0.44 -17.45 16.65
C ARG A 184 -1.56 -17.19 17.67
N ASN A 185 -1.76 -15.94 18.08
CA ASN A 185 -2.84 -15.58 19.01
C ASN A 185 -4.21 -15.85 18.38
N VAL A 186 -4.38 -15.51 17.11
CA VAL A 186 -5.62 -15.72 16.36
C VAL A 186 -5.87 -17.22 16.15
N LEU A 187 -4.88 -17.99 15.71
CA LEU A 187 -5.02 -19.45 15.56
C LEU A 187 -5.45 -20.11 16.87
N ARG A 188 -4.79 -19.77 17.98
CA ARG A 188 -5.07 -20.36 19.31
C ARG A 188 -6.50 -20.07 19.78
N THR A 189 -6.99 -18.84 19.56
CA THR A 189 -8.26 -18.39 20.13
C THR A 189 -9.47 -18.74 19.26
N THR A 190 -9.30 -18.75 17.94
CA THR A 190 -10.39 -19.07 17.00
C THR A 190 -10.53 -20.56 16.73
N ARG A 191 -9.46 -21.35 16.97
CA ARG A 191 -9.36 -22.78 16.63
C ARG A 191 -9.63 -23.08 15.14
N LYS A 192 -9.51 -22.07 14.28
CA LYS A 192 -9.56 -22.22 12.82
C LYS A 192 -8.35 -23.05 12.37
N LYS A 193 -8.55 -23.80 11.28
CA LYS A 193 -7.49 -24.51 10.56
C LYS A 193 -7.17 -23.73 9.29
N LEU A 194 -6.04 -24.05 8.65
CA LEU A 194 -5.79 -23.57 7.30
C LEU A 194 -6.81 -24.17 6.30
N PRO A 195 -7.20 -23.40 5.27
CA PRO A 195 -6.83 -22.00 5.05
C PRO A 195 -7.62 -21.06 5.98
N ILE A 196 -6.98 -19.94 6.36
CA ILE A 196 -7.58 -18.92 7.23
C ILE A 196 -7.19 -17.54 6.74
N GLY A 197 -8.15 -16.62 6.67
CA GLY A 197 -7.87 -15.20 6.49
C GLY A 197 -7.96 -14.44 7.80
N ILE A 198 -7.06 -13.48 8.01
CA ILE A 198 -7.13 -12.54 9.11
C ILE A 198 -7.15 -11.15 8.49
N GLY A 199 -8.24 -10.43 8.67
CA GLY A 199 -8.42 -9.11 8.06
C GLY A 199 -8.54 -7.99 9.08
N GLN A 200 -8.18 -6.79 8.64
CA GLN A 200 -8.26 -5.58 9.44
C GLN A 200 -8.65 -4.39 8.56
N ILE A 201 -9.36 -3.45 9.15
CA ILE A 201 -9.51 -2.10 8.60
C ILE A 201 -8.85 -1.12 9.57
N GLY A 202 -7.97 -0.26 9.09
CA GLY A 202 -7.35 0.73 9.96
C GLY A 202 -6.49 1.75 9.25
N LYS A 203 -6.01 2.73 10.01
CA LYS A 203 -5.15 3.79 9.48
C LYS A 203 -3.72 3.31 9.21
N SER A 204 -3.11 3.88 8.19
CA SER A 204 -1.71 3.74 7.82
C SER A 204 -1.14 5.10 7.41
N PHE A 205 0.17 5.26 7.56
CA PHE A 205 0.85 6.54 7.43
C PHE A 205 2.10 6.42 6.56
N ARG A 206 2.17 7.21 5.49
CA ARG A 206 3.33 7.27 4.60
C ARG A 206 3.78 8.71 4.45
N ASN A 207 5.04 9.01 4.71
CA ASN A 207 5.62 10.35 4.67
C ASN A 207 5.88 10.78 3.23
N GLU A 208 4.82 10.78 2.43
CA GLU A 208 4.82 11.14 1.01
C GLU A 208 5.19 12.62 0.85
N ILE A 209 6.18 12.87 -0.01
CA ILE A 209 6.74 14.20 -0.25
C ILE A 209 6.14 14.80 -1.52
N THR A 210 5.77 13.96 -2.49
CA THR A 210 5.29 14.45 -3.78
C THR A 210 3.82 14.85 -3.73
N PRO A 211 3.45 16.02 -4.28
CA PRO A 211 2.05 16.33 -4.53
C PRO A 211 1.47 15.30 -5.49
N GLY A 212 0.23 14.87 -5.28
CA GLY A 212 -0.42 13.94 -6.19
C GLY A 212 -1.89 14.26 -6.42
N ASN A 213 -2.54 13.34 -7.14
CA ASN A 213 -3.96 13.47 -7.50
C ASN A 213 -4.81 13.29 -6.24
N PHE A 214 -5.20 14.37 -5.56
CA PHE A 214 -6.20 14.35 -4.49
C PHE A 214 -5.95 13.26 -3.41
N THR A 215 -6.87 12.32 -3.21
CA THR A 215 -6.74 11.24 -2.21
C THR A 215 -5.80 10.09 -2.61
N PHE A 216 -5.18 10.11 -3.80
CA PHE A 216 -4.29 9.04 -4.27
C PHE A 216 -2.86 9.13 -3.72
N ARG A 217 -2.44 10.30 -3.24
CA ARG A 217 -1.14 10.49 -2.58
C ARG A 217 -1.38 11.21 -1.27
N THR A 218 -1.60 10.42 -0.21
CA THR A 218 -1.95 10.93 1.12
C THR A 218 -0.96 10.46 2.17
N ARG A 219 -0.78 11.27 3.21
CA ARG A 219 0.10 10.93 4.33
C ARG A 219 -0.54 10.07 5.39
N GLU A 220 -1.86 10.12 5.44
CA GLU A 220 -2.72 9.38 6.34
C GLU A 220 -3.91 8.87 5.53
N PHE A 221 -4.11 7.57 5.53
CA PHE A 221 -5.22 6.91 4.84
C PHE A 221 -5.67 5.68 5.63
N GLU A 222 -6.80 5.08 5.23
CA GLU A 222 -7.23 3.80 5.78
C GLU A 222 -6.97 2.72 4.74
N GLN A 223 -6.66 1.52 5.21
CA GLN A 223 -6.58 0.33 4.38
C GLN A 223 -7.52 -0.73 4.90
N MET A 224 -7.98 -1.58 3.99
CA MET A 224 -8.74 -2.79 4.26
C MET A 224 -7.89 -3.95 3.71
N GLU A 225 -7.15 -4.60 4.60
CA GLU A 225 -6.19 -5.65 4.24
C GLU A 225 -6.66 -7.00 4.81
N LEU A 226 -6.37 -8.06 4.06
CA LEU A 226 -6.64 -9.43 4.44
C LEU A 226 -5.39 -10.28 4.21
N GLU A 227 -4.80 -10.82 5.27
CA GLU A 227 -3.74 -11.82 5.15
C GLU A 227 -4.38 -13.21 5.12
N PHE A 228 -4.38 -13.85 3.94
CA PHE A 228 -4.94 -15.18 3.75
C PHE A 228 -3.85 -16.25 3.76
N PHE A 229 -3.78 -16.97 4.87
CA PHE A 229 -2.79 -18.01 5.11
C PHE A 229 -3.26 -19.36 4.54
N CYS A 230 -2.42 -19.98 3.73
CA CYS A 230 -2.69 -21.24 3.05
C CYS A 230 -1.49 -22.19 3.12
N GLU A 231 -1.73 -23.45 2.78
CA GLU A 231 -0.68 -24.47 2.70
C GLU A 231 0.19 -24.25 1.44
N PRO A 232 1.54 -24.33 1.55
CA PRO A 232 2.41 -24.33 0.39
C PRO A 232 2.01 -25.39 -0.63
N GLY A 233 1.95 -25.03 -1.91
CA GLY A 233 1.47 -25.90 -2.99
C GLY A 233 0.00 -25.68 -3.35
N THR A 234 -0.81 -25.06 -2.48
CA THR A 234 -2.19 -24.61 -2.79
C THR A 234 -2.26 -23.12 -3.10
N ASP A 235 -1.15 -22.42 -2.97
CA ASP A 235 -1.04 -20.97 -2.94
C ASP A 235 -1.49 -20.26 -4.23
N MET A 236 -1.16 -20.83 -5.40
CA MET A 236 -1.57 -20.24 -6.68
C MET A 236 -3.08 -20.39 -6.96
N GLU A 237 -3.71 -21.44 -6.44
CA GLU A 237 -5.17 -21.61 -6.52
C GLU A 237 -5.87 -20.53 -5.69
N TRP A 238 -5.36 -20.27 -4.47
CA TRP A 238 -5.87 -19.20 -3.63
C TRP A 238 -5.59 -17.81 -4.18
N PHE A 239 -4.42 -17.58 -4.79
CA PHE A 239 -4.11 -16.35 -5.50
C PHE A 239 -5.12 -16.07 -6.61
N SER A 240 -5.39 -17.06 -7.47
CA SER A 240 -6.41 -16.93 -8.53
C SER A 240 -7.80 -16.69 -7.95
N TYR A 241 -8.18 -17.43 -6.89
CA TYR A 241 -9.46 -17.24 -6.21
C TYR A 241 -9.63 -15.81 -5.72
N TRP A 242 -8.64 -15.24 -5.03
CA TRP A 242 -8.74 -13.89 -4.47
C TRP A 242 -8.74 -12.82 -5.55
N LYS A 243 -8.00 -12.98 -6.65
CA LYS A 243 -8.09 -12.10 -7.83
C LYS A 243 -9.53 -12.03 -8.35
N ASP A 244 -10.13 -13.19 -8.62
CA ASP A 244 -11.48 -13.30 -9.15
C ASP A 244 -12.52 -12.82 -8.14
N PHE A 245 -12.35 -13.15 -6.86
CA PHE A 245 -13.26 -12.74 -5.80
C PHE A 245 -13.32 -11.21 -5.66
N CYS A 246 -12.16 -10.55 -5.61
CA CYS A 246 -12.08 -9.10 -5.42
C CYS A 246 -12.67 -8.35 -6.61
N VAL A 247 -12.31 -8.74 -7.85
CA VAL A 247 -12.83 -8.06 -9.04
C VAL A 247 -14.34 -8.27 -9.20
N ASN A 248 -14.85 -9.48 -8.91
CA ASN A 248 -16.30 -9.75 -8.97
C ASN A 248 -17.07 -9.03 -7.87
N TRP A 249 -16.48 -8.82 -6.69
CA TRP A 249 -17.10 -8.01 -5.65
C TRP A 249 -17.22 -6.54 -6.09
N LEU A 250 -16.19 -5.97 -6.71
CA LEU A 250 -16.25 -4.61 -7.28
C LEU A 250 -17.35 -4.49 -8.35
N TYR A 251 -17.48 -5.48 -9.25
CA TYR A 251 -18.60 -5.52 -10.20
C TYR A 251 -19.96 -5.60 -9.52
N GLY A 252 -20.06 -6.37 -8.42
CA GLY A 252 -21.26 -6.44 -7.59
C GLY A 252 -21.62 -5.11 -6.91
N LEU A 253 -20.64 -4.25 -6.64
CA LEU A 253 -20.84 -2.88 -6.15
C LEU A 253 -21.20 -1.87 -7.26
N GLY A 254 -21.21 -2.30 -8.53
CA GLY A 254 -21.62 -1.49 -9.67
C GLY A 254 -20.47 -0.83 -10.44
N LEU A 255 -19.20 -1.21 -10.20
CA LEU A 255 -18.11 -0.81 -11.09
C LEU A 255 -18.31 -1.44 -12.47
N ARG A 256 -18.08 -0.65 -13.52
CA ARG A 256 -18.28 -1.10 -14.90
C ARG A 256 -17.02 -1.76 -15.44
N LYS A 257 -17.19 -2.86 -16.17
CA LYS A 257 -16.08 -3.68 -16.68
C LYS A 257 -15.11 -2.91 -17.57
N GLU A 258 -15.62 -1.98 -18.38
CA GLU A 258 -14.78 -1.15 -19.26
C GLU A 258 -13.85 -0.19 -18.51
N ASN A 259 -14.11 0.07 -17.23
CA ASN A 259 -13.30 0.94 -16.37
C ASN A 259 -12.39 0.16 -15.42
N VAL A 260 -12.35 -1.17 -15.49
CA VAL A 260 -11.57 -2.02 -14.59
C VAL A 260 -10.68 -2.93 -15.41
N ARG A 261 -9.40 -3.04 -15.06
CA ARG A 261 -8.48 -4.03 -15.64
C ARG A 261 -7.64 -4.70 -14.56
N LEU A 262 -7.18 -5.90 -14.86
CA LEU A 262 -6.19 -6.62 -14.05
C LEU A 262 -4.83 -6.44 -14.71
N ARG A 263 -3.85 -5.97 -13.96
CA ARG A 263 -2.46 -5.82 -14.41
C ARG A 263 -1.56 -6.69 -13.54
N ASP A 264 -1.04 -7.76 -14.12
CA ASP A 264 -0.01 -8.57 -13.47
C ASP A 264 1.33 -7.82 -13.53
N HIS A 265 2.06 -7.80 -12.42
CA HIS A 265 3.39 -7.20 -12.34
C HIS A 265 4.41 -8.03 -13.14
N SER A 266 5.34 -7.36 -13.81
CA SER A 266 6.49 -8.03 -14.42
C SER A 266 7.48 -8.51 -13.34
N PRO A 267 8.40 -9.45 -13.66
CA PRO A 267 9.40 -9.93 -12.70
C PRO A 267 10.24 -8.81 -12.07
N GLU A 268 10.46 -7.71 -12.79
CA GLU A 268 11.23 -6.54 -12.34
C GLU A 268 10.43 -5.63 -11.39
N GLU A 269 9.10 -5.66 -11.46
CA GLU A 269 8.20 -4.89 -10.59
C GLU A 269 7.89 -5.64 -9.27
N LEU A 270 8.08 -6.96 -9.25
CA LEU A 270 7.82 -7.77 -8.06
C LEU A 270 8.76 -7.40 -6.91
N SER A 271 8.19 -7.18 -5.74
CA SER A 271 8.98 -7.11 -4.50
C SER A 271 9.75 -8.42 -4.29
N HIS A 272 10.90 -8.38 -3.63
CA HIS A 272 11.81 -9.54 -3.47
C HIS A 272 11.17 -10.75 -2.77
N TYR A 273 10.06 -10.55 -2.05
CA TYR A 273 9.29 -11.59 -1.37
C TYR A 273 8.00 -12.00 -2.09
N SER A 274 7.64 -11.31 -3.19
CA SER A 274 6.42 -11.59 -3.93
C SER A 274 6.66 -12.60 -5.04
N LYS A 275 5.89 -13.69 -5.04
CA LYS A 275 5.88 -14.68 -6.13
C LYS A 275 5.02 -14.21 -7.32
N ALA A 276 3.98 -13.44 -7.04
CA ALA A 276 3.07 -12.87 -8.03
C ALA A 276 2.28 -11.72 -7.41
N THR A 277 2.07 -10.65 -8.15
CA THR A 277 1.21 -9.53 -7.75
C THR A 277 0.32 -9.13 -8.92
N THR A 278 -0.96 -8.87 -8.62
CA THR A 278 -1.91 -8.32 -9.58
C THR A 278 -2.57 -7.08 -9.00
N ASP A 279 -2.49 -5.98 -9.74
CA ASP A 279 -3.26 -4.78 -9.43
C ASP A 279 -4.62 -4.86 -10.12
N ILE A 280 -5.70 -4.66 -9.37
CA ILE A 280 -6.95 -4.21 -9.94
C ILE A 280 -6.84 -2.71 -10.13
N GLU A 281 -6.78 -2.29 -11.38
CA GLU A 281 -6.70 -0.88 -11.76
C GLU A 281 -8.06 -0.36 -12.22
N TYR A 282 -8.32 0.92 -11.91
CA TYR A 282 -9.51 1.63 -12.35
C TYR A 282 -9.15 2.79 -13.28
N LEU A 283 -9.98 3.01 -14.30
CA LEU A 283 -9.84 4.12 -15.25
C LEU A 283 -10.40 5.42 -14.63
N PHE A 284 -9.53 6.16 -13.95
CA PHE A 284 -9.82 7.48 -13.39
C PHE A 284 -9.76 8.58 -14.46
N PRO A 285 -10.22 9.81 -14.17
CA PRO A 285 -10.06 10.94 -15.07
C PRO A 285 -8.61 11.25 -15.48
N PHE A 286 -7.63 10.86 -14.67
CA PHE A 286 -6.21 11.02 -14.95
C PHE A 286 -5.56 9.79 -15.63
N GLY A 287 -6.35 8.76 -15.94
CA GLY A 287 -5.86 7.50 -16.53
C GLY A 287 -6.03 6.30 -15.61
N TRP A 288 -5.38 5.20 -15.97
CA TRP A 288 -5.36 3.98 -15.17
C TRP A 288 -4.56 4.19 -13.88
N GLY A 289 -5.13 3.78 -12.75
CA GLY A 289 -4.44 3.78 -11.46
C GLY A 289 -4.86 2.59 -10.61
N GLU A 290 -3.97 2.15 -9.73
CA GLU A 290 -4.22 1.08 -8.77
C GLU A 290 -5.41 1.42 -7.87
N LEU A 291 -6.31 0.45 -7.70
CA LEU A 291 -7.37 0.49 -6.70
C LEU A 291 -7.11 -0.56 -5.60
N TRP A 292 -6.63 -1.74 -5.97
CA TRP A 292 -6.47 -2.88 -5.06
C TRP A 292 -5.33 -3.79 -5.51
N GLY A 293 -4.33 -4.01 -4.66
CA GLY A 293 -3.27 -4.99 -4.90
C GLY A 293 -3.64 -6.38 -4.36
N ILE A 294 -3.43 -7.43 -5.15
CA ILE A 294 -3.46 -8.82 -4.70
C ILE A 294 -2.05 -9.37 -4.83
N ALA A 295 -1.37 -9.58 -3.69
CA ALA A 295 0.01 -10.07 -3.64
C ALA A 295 0.08 -11.51 -3.12
N HIS A 296 1.01 -12.29 -3.66
CA HIS A 296 1.42 -13.58 -3.12
C HIS A 296 2.78 -13.41 -2.46
N ARG A 297 2.80 -13.38 -1.13
CA ARG A 297 3.98 -13.02 -0.32
C ARG A 297 4.77 -14.22 0.18
N THR A 298 4.43 -15.44 -0.29
CA THR A 298 5.02 -16.71 0.18
C THR A 298 4.96 -16.82 1.71
N ASP A 299 5.96 -17.40 2.36
CA ASP A 299 6.11 -17.47 3.82
C ASP A 299 7.02 -16.36 4.39
N TYR A 300 7.42 -15.38 3.57
CA TYR A 300 8.41 -14.37 3.93
C TYR A 300 8.09 -13.67 5.25
N ASP A 301 6.87 -13.15 5.39
CA ASP A 301 6.49 -12.34 6.55
C ASP A 301 6.54 -13.11 7.86
N LEU A 302 5.95 -14.32 7.90
CA LEU A 302 5.98 -15.17 9.09
C LEU A 302 7.41 -15.64 9.40
N ARG A 303 8.21 -15.94 8.36
CA ARG A 303 9.61 -16.35 8.52
C ARG A 303 10.45 -15.24 9.12
N GLN A 304 10.35 -14.02 8.60
CA GLN A 304 11.08 -12.86 9.10
C GLN A 304 10.76 -12.59 10.57
N HIS A 305 9.47 -12.58 10.95
CA HIS A 305 9.08 -12.39 12.35
C HIS A 305 9.53 -13.55 13.24
N MET A 306 9.45 -14.79 12.77
CA MET A 306 9.92 -15.97 13.53
C MET A 306 11.42 -15.88 13.83
N GLU A 307 12.24 -15.48 12.85
CA GLU A 307 13.69 -15.31 13.02
C GLU A 307 14.04 -14.19 14.00
N HIS A 308 13.41 -13.01 13.86
CA HIS A 308 13.72 -11.85 14.68
C HIS A 308 13.15 -11.94 16.11
N ALA A 309 11.92 -12.44 16.26
CA ALA A 309 11.27 -12.58 17.56
C ALA A 309 11.70 -13.85 18.31
N ARG A 310 12.32 -14.82 17.61
CA ARG A 310 12.66 -16.17 18.13
C ARG A 310 11.43 -16.92 18.65
N GLU A 311 10.29 -16.72 17.98
CA GLU A 311 9.01 -17.32 18.31
C GLU A 311 8.51 -18.16 17.14
N ASP A 312 8.07 -19.39 17.43
CA ASP A 312 7.61 -20.31 16.39
C ASP A 312 6.20 -19.92 15.90
N LEU A 313 6.13 -19.51 14.63
CA LEU A 313 4.93 -19.12 13.90
C LEU A 313 4.48 -20.16 12.86
N SER A 314 5.10 -21.35 12.85
CA SER A 314 4.68 -22.42 11.96
C SER A 314 3.31 -23.01 12.35
N PHE A 315 2.65 -23.60 11.36
CA PHE A 315 1.41 -24.34 11.53
C PHE A 315 1.69 -25.84 11.57
N PHE A 316 1.03 -26.57 12.47
CA PHE A 316 1.07 -28.03 12.53
C PHE A 316 -0.26 -28.59 12.03
N ASP A 317 -0.21 -29.38 10.95
CA ASP A 317 -1.36 -30.11 10.45
C ASP A 317 -1.43 -31.50 11.13
N PRO A 318 -2.42 -31.75 12.02
CA PRO A 318 -2.55 -33.03 12.71
C PRO A 318 -3.00 -34.18 11.79
N VAL A 319 -3.54 -33.89 10.60
CA VAL A 319 -3.98 -34.91 9.63
C VAL A 319 -2.79 -35.46 8.86
N LYS A 320 -1.91 -34.56 8.40
CA LYS A 320 -0.67 -34.92 7.68
C LYS A 320 0.48 -35.25 8.64
N ASN A 321 0.38 -34.83 9.90
CA ASN A 321 1.45 -34.88 10.90
C ASN A 321 2.70 -34.11 10.44
N GLU A 322 2.47 -32.95 9.81
CA GLU A 322 3.50 -32.11 9.22
C GLU A 322 3.48 -30.70 9.81
N LYS A 323 4.64 -30.04 9.80
CA LYS A 323 4.82 -28.70 10.32
C LYS A 323 5.49 -27.83 9.26
N PHE A 324 4.87 -26.71 8.94
CA PHE A 324 5.34 -25.81 7.88
C PHE A 324 4.99 -24.36 8.18
N ILE A 325 5.62 -23.41 7.50
CA ILE A 325 5.25 -21.99 7.56
C ILE A 325 4.19 -21.74 6.47
N PRO A 326 2.99 -21.27 6.82
CA PRO A 326 1.95 -20.98 5.83
C PRO A 326 2.37 -19.89 4.85
N TYR A 327 1.88 -19.99 3.62
CA TYR A 327 2.04 -18.93 2.63
C TYR A 327 0.91 -17.90 2.75
N CYS A 328 1.19 -16.63 2.48
CA CYS A 328 0.22 -15.55 2.55
C CYS A 328 -0.18 -15.03 1.15
N ILE A 329 -1.49 -14.96 0.92
CA ILE A 329 -2.10 -14.18 -0.16
C ILE A 329 -2.73 -12.94 0.46
N GLU A 330 -2.36 -11.77 -0.01
CA GLU A 330 -2.75 -10.47 0.54
C GLU A 330 -3.58 -9.68 -0.49
N PRO A 331 -4.92 -9.62 -0.32
CA PRO A 331 -5.71 -8.55 -0.92
C PRO A 331 -5.65 -7.27 -0.06
N SER A 332 -5.02 -6.21 -0.56
CA SER A 332 -4.90 -4.91 0.11
C SER A 332 -5.59 -3.78 -0.68
N LEU A 333 -6.61 -3.15 -0.06
CA LEU A 333 -7.41 -2.08 -0.66
C LEU A 333 -7.27 -0.77 0.13
N GLY A 334 -6.97 0.33 -0.56
CA GLY A 334 -7.02 1.68 0.02
C GLY A 334 -8.45 2.22 0.17
N ALA A 335 -8.74 2.92 1.28
CA ALA A 335 -10.07 3.40 1.66
C ALA A 335 -10.18 4.92 1.87
#